data_AF-A0A2D6P2G1-F1
#
_entry.id   AF-A0A2D6P2G1-F1
#
_cell.length_a   1.000
_cell.length_b   1.000
_cell.length_c   1.000
_cell.angle_alpha   90.00
_cell.angle_beta   90.00
_cell.angle_gamma   90.00
#
_symmetry.space_group_name_H-M   'P 1'
#
loop_
_entity.id
_entity.type
_entity.pdbx_description
1 polymer ?
#
loop_
_entity_poly.entity_id
_entity_poly.type
_entity_poly.pdbx_seq_one_letter_code
_entity_poly.pdbx_strand_id
1 'polypeptide(L)'
;MLKNKKGAELSMNIIVISIIVIVVLVVMVAFFLGSFKPPGGGGVTPDPLPYHIEICSADCRLAQAFTTDSAKAASSYCRKTINVDEDGDGSADIKAHCYSSHLGVEDCDGVRGLCIENPEESLSR
;
A
#
# COMPACT_ATOMS: atom_id res chain seq x y z
N MET A 1 15.36 -64.21 -20.93
CA MET A 1 14.70 -64.01 -19.61
C MET A 1 13.73 -62.84 -19.71
N LEU A 2 12.45 -63.14 -19.95
CA LEU A 2 11.38 -62.14 -20.05
C LEU A 2 11.03 -61.62 -18.65
N LYS A 3 11.32 -60.35 -18.36
CA LYS A 3 10.91 -59.67 -17.14
C LYS A 3 9.41 -59.41 -17.20
N ASN A 4 8.63 -60.16 -16.42
CA ASN A 4 7.24 -59.86 -16.13
C ASN A 4 7.13 -58.47 -15.48
N LYS A 5 6.66 -57.47 -16.24
CA LYS A 5 6.15 -56.23 -15.66
C LYS A 5 4.81 -56.56 -15.00
N LYS A 6 4.83 -56.89 -13.71
CA LYS A 6 3.61 -56.89 -12.89
C LYS A 6 3.13 -55.44 -12.81
N GLY A 7 2.09 -55.12 -13.57
CA GLY A 7 1.29 -53.93 -13.32
C GLY A 7 0.76 -54.04 -11.91
N ALA A 8 1.18 -53.12 -11.03
CA ALA A 8 0.55 -53.01 -9.73
C ALA A 8 -0.90 -52.60 -9.98
N GLU A 9 -1.84 -53.51 -9.72
CA GLU A 9 -3.26 -53.18 -9.70
C GLU A 9 -3.45 -52.19 -8.55
N LEU A 10 -3.42 -50.90 -8.88
CA LEU A 10 -3.79 -49.86 -7.95
C LEU A 10 -5.23 -50.14 -7.56
N SER A 11 -5.44 -50.46 -6.28
CA SER A 11 -6.76 -50.68 -5.71
C SER A 11 -7.68 -49.55 -6.17
N MET A 12 -8.88 -49.88 -6.64
CA MET A 12 -9.86 -48.93 -7.18
C MET A 12 -10.07 -47.72 -6.26
N ASN A 13 -9.94 -47.93 -4.95
CA ASN A 13 -9.99 -46.89 -3.93
C ASN A 13 -8.88 -45.83 -4.08
N ILE A 14 -7.65 -46.23 -4.40
CA ILE A 14 -6.51 -45.32 -4.61
C ILE A 14 -6.75 -44.43 -5.83
N ILE A 15 -7.35 -44.97 -6.89
CA ILE A 15 -7.68 -44.20 -8.10
C ILE A 15 -8.71 -43.12 -7.75
N VAL A 16 -9.76 -43.47 -7.01
CA VAL A 16 -10.80 -42.52 -6.58
C VAL A 16 -10.22 -41.42 -5.69
N ILE A 17 -9.41 -41.78 -4.69
CA ILE A 17 -8.76 -40.82 -3.80
C ILE A 17 -7.86 -39.86 -4.59
N SER A 18 -7.11 -40.38 -5.57
CA SER A 18 -6.21 -39.57 -6.40
C SER A 18 -6.97 -38.50 -7.21
N ILE A 19 -8.14 -38.86 -7.76
CA ILE A 19 -8.98 -37.90 -8.51
C ILE A 19 -9.51 -36.80 -7.59
N ILE A 20 -10.00 -37.16 -6.40
CA ILE A 20 -10.50 -36.18 -5.42
C ILE A 20 -9.40 -35.19 -5.03
N VAL A 21 -8.19 -35.68 -4.75
CA VAL A 21 -7.04 -34.82 -4.39
C VAL A 21 -6.71 -33.85 -5.53
N ILE A 22 -6.71 -34.31 -6.78
CA ILE A 22 -6.45 -33.47 -7.95
C ILE A 22 -7.52 -32.38 -8.09
N VAL A 23 -8.80 -32.72 -7.94
CA VAL A 23 -9.91 -31.75 -8.03
C VAL A 23 -9.77 -30.68 -6.93
N VAL A 24 -9.47 -31.07 -5.69
CA VAL A 24 -9.25 -30.12 -4.59
C VAL A 24 -8.07 -29.20 -4.88
N LEU A 25 -6.97 -29.73 -5.43
CA LEU A 25 -5.80 -28.94 -5.83
C LEU A 25 -6.13 -27.92 -6.92
N VAL A 26 -6.90 -28.32 -7.94
CA VAL A 26 -7.34 -27.42 -9.02
C VAL A 26 -8.22 -26.30 -8.47
N VAL A 27 -9.14 -26.62 -7.56
CA VAL A 27 -10.00 -25.61 -6.92
C VAL A 27 -9.16 -24.64 -6.09
N MET A 28 -8.24 -25.13 -5.27
CA MET A 28 -7.30 -24.28 -4.50
C MET A 28 -6.52 -23.34 -5.43
N VAL A 29 -5.89 -23.87 -6.47
CA VAL A 29 -5.12 -23.07 -7.44
C VAL A 29 -6.02 -22.06 -8.15
N ALA A 30 -7.26 -22.41 -8.50
CA ALA A 30 -8.22 -21.48 -9.09
C ALA A 30 -8.62 -20.36 -8.11
N PHE A 31 -8.75 -20.64 -6.80
CA PHE A 31 -8.98 -19.61 -5.80
C PHE A 31 -7.78 -18.67 -5.65
N PHE A 32 -6.55 -19.21 -5.62
CA PHE A 32 -5.34 -18.39 -5.53
C PHE A 32 -5.10 -17.58 -6.81
N LEU A 33 -5.29 -18.15 -8.01
CA LEU A 33 -5.13 -17.44 -9.27
C LEU A 33 -6.30 -16.46 -9.54
N GLY A 34 -7.52 -16.80 -9.12
CA GLY A 34 -8.70 -15.95 -9.27
C GLY A 34 -8.76 -14.77 -8.30
N SER A 35 -8.13 -14.88 -7.14
CA SER A 35 -8.09 -13.81 -6.11
C SER A 35 -6.93 -12.84 -6.29
N PHE A 36 -6.00 -13.08 -7.22
CA PHE A 36 -4.84 -12.24 -7.49
C PHE A 36 -5.04 -11.34 -8.73
N LYS A 37 -6.24 -10.78 -8.93
CA LYS A 37 -6.28 -9.48 -9.60
C LYS A 37 -5.73 -8.47 -8.59
N PRO A 38 -4.54 -7.87 -8.78
CA PRO A 38 -4.21 -6.68 -8.03
C PRO A 38 -5.36 -5.68 -8.27
N PRO A 39 -5.85 -4.95 -7.25
CA PRO A 39 -6.73 -3.83 -7.49
C PRO A 39 -5.95 -2.81 -8.32
N GLY A 40 -6.00 -2.98 -9.64
CA GLY A 40 -5.49 -2.03 -10.61
C GLY A 40 -6.44 -0.84 -10.58
N GLY A 41 -5.93 0.29 -10.09
CA GLY A 41 -6.47 1.61 -10.39
C GLY A 41 -7.74 2.00 -9.65
N GLY A 42 -8.02 1.41 -8.49
CA GLY A 42 -8.92 2.05 -7.54
C GLY A 42 -8.16 3.19 -6.90
N GLY A 43 -8.37 4.42 -7.39
CA GLY A 43 -8.07 5.60 -6.60
C GLY A 43 -8.64 5.34 -5.21
N VAL A 44 -7.77 5.36 -4.20
CA VAL A 44 -8.21 5.71 -2.85
C VAL A 44 -9.09 6.93 -3.05
N THR A 45 -10.39 6.78 -2.81
CA THR A 45 -11.30 7.93 -2.75
C THR A 45 -10.56 8.93 -1.88
N PRO A 46 -10.18 10.10 -2.39
CA PRO A 46 -9.28 10.95 -1.62
C PRO A 46 -10.02 11.28 -0.33
N ASP A 47 -9.36 10.99 0.79
CA ASP A 47 -10.05 11.06 2.07
C ASP A 47 -10.45 12.52 2.33
N PRO A 48 -11.56 12.76 3.03
CA PRO A 48 -12.01 14.12 3.28
C PRO A 48 -10.92 14.90 4.03
N LEU A 49 -10.75 16.18 3.69
CA LEU A 49 -9.71 17.08 4.24
C LEU A 49 -9.43 16.88 5.75
N PRO A 50 -10.43 16.77 6.66
CA PRO A 50 -10.19 16.55 8.09
C PRO A 50 -9.35 15.31 8.43
N TYR A 51 -9.49 14.22 7.67
CA TYR A 51 -8.71 13.00 7.87
C TYR A 51 -7.23 13.24 7.57
N HIS A 52 -6.95 13.98 6.49
CA HIS A 52 -5.59 14.35 6.12
C HIS A 52 -4.96 15.34 7.10
N ILE A 53 -5.74 16.25 7.68
CA ILE A 53 -5.29 17.12 8.77
C ILE A 53 -4.85 16.29 9.98
N GLU A 54 -5.66 15.32 10.41
CA GLU A 54 -5.33 14.46 11.55
C GLU A 54 -4.04 13.68 11.31
N ILE A 55 -3.89 13.06 10.14
CA ILE A 55 -2.67 12.36 9.74
C ILE A 55 -1.46 13.27 9.79
N CYS A 56 -1.53 14.44 9.15
CA CYS A 56 -0.42 15.38 9.11
C CYS A 56 -0.07 15.91 10.51
N SER A 57 -1.07 16.07 11.39
CA SER A 57 -0.84 16.44 12.80
C SER A 57 -0.12 15.35 13.58
N ALA A 58 -0.44 14.07 13.34
CA ALA A 58 0.25 12.94 13.96
C ALA A 58 1.68 12.81 13.43
N ASP A 59 1.87 12.92 12.11
CA ASP A 59 3.18 12.90 11.46
C ASP A 59 4.05 14.07 11.95
N CYS A 60 3.46 15.24 12.17
CA CYS A 60 4.13 16.39 12.76
C CYS A 60 4.65 16.11 14.18
N ARG A 61 3.80 15.58 15.07
CA ARG A 61 4.18 15.25 16.46
C ARG A 61 5.31 14.23 16.49
N LEU A 62 5.26 13.24 15.59
CA LEU A 62 6.32 12.25 15.46
C LEU A 62 7.62 12.91 14.97
N ALA A 63 7.52 13.81 14.00
CA ALA A 63 8.68 14.53 13.48
C ALA A 63 9.34 15.41 14.56
N GLN A 64 8.54 16.09 15.39
CA GLN A 64 9.03 16.90 16.51
C GLN A 64 9.79 16.06 17.56
N ALA A 65 9.48 14.77 17.69
CA ALA A 65 10.18 13.87 18.60
C ALA A 65 11.60 13.50 18.13
N PHE A 66 11.95 13.74 16.86
CA PHE A 66 13.31 13.52 16.38
C PHE A 66 14.28 14.59 16.90
N THR A 67 15.46 14.14 17.29
CA THR A 67 16.50 15.01 17.89
C THR A 67 17.39 15.68 16.87
N THR A 68 17.53 15.11 15.67
CA THR A 68 18.39 15.63 14.60
C THR A 68 17.56 16.24 13.47
N ASP A 69 18.01 17.37 12.93
CA ASP A 69 17.31 18.07 11.85
C ASP A 69 17.23 17.26 10.56
N SER A 70 18.21 16.41 10.27
CA SER A 70 18.15 15.46 9.14
C SER A 70 17.01 14.44 9.28
N ALA A 71 16.78 13.91 10.47
CA ALA A 71 15.67 12.99 10.73
C ALA A 71 14.30 13.69 10.70
N LYS A 72 14.23 14.96 11.15
CA LYS A 72 13.04 15.80 10.99
C LYS A 72 12.72 16.04 9.53
N ALA A 73 13.71 16.39 8.73
CA ALA A 73 13.54 16.63 7.29
C ALA A 73 13.21 15.35 6.51
N ALA A 74 13.69 14.19 6.95
CA ALA A 74 13.37 12.89 6.37
C ALA A 74 12.04 12.29 6.86
N SER A 75 11.35 12.96 7.80
CA SER A 75 10.12 12.45 8.40
C SER A 75 8.98 12.37 7.39
N SER A 76 7.99 11.53 7.70
CA SER A 76 6.75 11.42 6.92
C SER A 76 6.06 12.77 6.73
N TYR A 77 6.15 13.66 7.72
CA TYR A 77 5.57 15.01 7.62
C TYR A 77 6.13 15.81 6.43
N CYS A 78 7.43 15.71 6.14
CA CYS A 78 8.03 16.42 5.00
C CYS A 78 7.85 15.68 3.67
N ARG A 79 7.81 14.33 3.68
CA ARG A 79 7.84 13.53 2.44
C ARG A 79 6.46 13.15 1.92
N LYS A 80 5.44 13.17 2.77
CA LYS A 80 4.11 12.71 2.41
C LYS A 80 3.41 13.75 1.55
N THR A 81 3.00 13.32 0.38
CA THR A 81 2.06 14.07 -0.45
C THR A 81 0.68 13.46 -0.32
N ILE A 82 -0.29 14.34 -0.16
CA ILE A 82 -1.70 14.02 0.02
C ILE A 82 -2.45 14.53 -1.19
N ASN A 83 -3.35 13.70 -1.67
CA ASN A 83 -4.32 14.05 -2.69
C ASN A 83 -5.61 14.40 -1.96
N VAL A 84 -6.11 15.62 -2.13
CA VAL A 84 -7.35 16.10 -1.51
C VAL A 84 -8.41 16.20 -2.60
N ASP A 85 -9.59 15.66 -2.29
CA ASP A 85 -10.84 15.84 -3.04
C ASP A 85 -11.63 16.95 -2.34
N GLU A 86 -11.74 18.10 -2.99
CA GLU A 86 -12.47 19.27 -2.48
C GLU A 86 -13.93 19.26 -2.95
N ASP A 87 -14.24 18.65 -4.09
CA ASP A 87 -15.57 18.68 -4.70
C ASP A 87 -16.43 17.41 -4.46
N GLY A 88 -15.82 16.37 -3.90
CA GLY A 88 -16.44 15.09 -3.55
C GLY A 88 -16.70 14.19 -4.74
N ASP A 89 -16.05 14.42 -5.89
CA ASP A 89 -16.23 13.61 -7.10
C ASP A 89 -15.47 12.28 -7.07
N GLY A 90 -14.64 12.05 -6.04
CA GLY A 90 -13.82 10.87 -5.86
C GLY A 90 -12.47 10.93 -6.59
N SER A 91 -12.09 12.10 -7.12
CA SER A 91 -10.83 12.40 -7.79
C SER A 91 -10.02 13.42 -7.00
N ALA A 92 -8.71 13.39 -7.17
CA ALA A 92 -7.82 14.33 -6.50
C ALA A 92 -7.83 15.69 -7.21
N ASP A 93 -8.39 16.72 -6.57
CA ASP A 93 -8.33 18.10 -7.05
C ASP A 93 -6.96 18.73 -6.81
N ILE A 94 -6.40 18.47 -5.62
CA ILE A 94 -5.17 19.11 -5.16
C ILE A 94 -4.20 18.08 -4.61
N LYS A 95 -2.94 18.20 -5.03
CA LYS A 95 -1.82 17.47 -4.44
C LYS A 95 -1.05 18.41 -3.50
N ALA A 96 -1.16 18.19 -2.19
CA ALA A 96 -0.56 19.03 -1.15
C ALA A 96 0.33 18.22 -0.20
N HIS A 97 1.40 18.84 0.31
CA HIS A 97 2.20 18.25 1.39
C HIS A 97 1.64 18.63 2.76
N CYS A 98 1.94 17.84 3.78
CA CYS A 98 1.52 18.13 5.16
C CYS A 98 2.00 19.48 5.73
N TYR A 99 3.08 20.05 5.17
CA TYR A 99 3.58 21.38 5.53
C TYR A 99 2.99 22.52 4.68
N SER A 100 2.10 22.19 3.73
CA SER A 100 1.35 23.16 2.93
C SER A 100 0.28 23.85 3.78
N SER A 101 0.01 25.11 3.46
CA SER A 101 -1.05 25.90 4.09
C SER A 101 -2.46 25.33 3.86
N HIS A 102 -2.66 24.47 2.86
CA HIS A 102 -3.97 23.89 2.54
C HIS A 102 -4.46 22.87 3.58
N LEU A 103 -3.54 22.24 4.31
CA LEU A 103 -3.86 21.23 5.34
C LEU A 103 -3.92 21.82 6.76
N GLY A 104 -3.70 23.13 6.94
CA GLY A 104 -3.92 23.82 8.22
C GLY A 104 -3.10 23.31 9.42
N VAL A 105 -2.07 22.48 9.22
CA VAL A 105 -1.18 22.01 10.29
C VAL A 105 -0.15 23.09 10.59
N GLU A 106 -0.57 24.12 11.32
CA GLU A 106 0.27 25.27 11.65
C GLU A 106 1.23 25.01 12.82
N ASP A 107 0.89 24.11 13.75
CA ASP A 107 1.64 23.84 14.98
C ASP A 107 2.91 22.97 14.81
N CYS A 108 3.51 22.94 13.61
CA CYS A 108 4.72 22.16 13.33
C CYS A 108 6.02 23.00 13.31
N ASP A 109 6.11 23.94 14.24
CA ASP A 109 7.26 24.84 14.36
C ASP A 109 8.57 24.07 14.60
N GLY A 110 9.61 24.44 13.86
CA GLY A 110 10.93 23.78 13.90
C GLY A 110 11.10 22.54 13.00
N VAL A 111 10.00 21.93 12.51
CA VAL A 111 10.06 20.87 11.48
C VAL A 111 9.70 21.44 10.12
N ARG A 112 8.67 22.28 10.05
CA ARG A 112 8.15 22.88 8.81
C ARG A 112 9.23 23.58 7.98
N GLY A 113 10.11 24.35 8.63
CA GLY A 113 11.22 25.04 7.95
C GLY A 113 12.22 24.08 7.29
N LEU A 114 12.46 22.92 7.91
CA LEU A 114 13.38 21.90 7.41
C LEU A 114 12.80 21.12 6.21
N CYS A 115 11.47 21.05 6.09
CA CYS A 115 10.81 20.41 4.95
C CYS A 115 10.95 21.25 3.66
N ILE A 116 10.87 22.58 3.79
CA ILE A 116 10.93 23.52 2.65
C ILE A 116 12.35 23.56 2.07
N GLU A 117 13.37 23.38 2.91
CA GLU A 117 14.79 23.37 2.51
C GLU A 117 15.28 22.04 1.92
N ASN A 118 14.44 20.99 1.85
CA ASN A 118 14.83 19.68 1.32
C ASN A 118 14.09 19.35 0.01
N PRO A 119 14.54 19.91 -1.14
CA PRO A 119 13.86 19.81 -2.43
C PRO A 119 14.37 18.62 -3.26
N GLU A 120 14.27 17.39 -2.75
CA GLU A 120 14.39 16.22 -3.65
C GLU A 120 13.25 16.16 -4.69
N GLU A 121 12.28 17.09 -4.63
CA GLU A 121 11.23 17.32 -5.64
C GLU A 121 11.47 18.56 -6.54
N SER A 122 12.71 19.08 -6.62
CA SER A 122 13.06 20.11 -7.62
C SER A 122 13.65 19.55 -8.92
N LEU A 123 13.87 18.23 -9.01
CA LEU A 123 14.60 17.57 -10.09
C LEU A 123 13.74 16.59 -10.90
N SER A 124 12.52 16.99 -11.23
CA SER A 124 11.70 16.33 -12.27
C SER A 124 11.07 17.38 -13.19
N ARG A 125 11.89 18.31 -13.66
CA ARG A 125 11.62 19.10 -14.87
C ARG A 125 12.24 18.42 -16.07
#